data_AF-A0A7S2LHA5-F1
#
_entry.id   AF-A0A7S2LHA5-F1
#
_cell.length_a   1.000
_cell.length_b   1.000
_cell.length_c   1.000
_cell.angle_alpha   90.00
_cell.angle_beta   90.00
_cell.angle_gamma   90.00
#
_symmetry.space_group_name_H-M   'P 1'
#
loop_
_entity.id
_entity.type
_entity.pdbx_description
1 polymer ?
#
loop_
_entity_poly.entity_id
_entity_poly.type
_entity_poly.pdbx_seq_one_letter_code
_entity_poly.pdbx_strand_id
1 'polypeptide(L)'
;SECAAPGQGCLKSKCCKTAGHQCYTKNDYWAQCLSSCIPGPNPTDQVSPMPWVCKALGKRTPGVPLTCAAGKEDCSESKCCKESGKRCYVKNATFAQCKATCEPGPDLTSDDWLPWTCTPLGPKTLRPAPP
;
A
#
# COMPACT_ATOMS: atom_id res chain seq x y z
N SER A 1 9.17 11.72 21.58
CA SER A 1 9.34 11.97 20.14
C SER A 1 7.99 12.27 19.52
N GLU A 2 7.88 13.27 18.67
CA GLU A 2 6.65 13.50 17.89
C GLU A 2 6.47 12.45 16.78
N CYS A 3 5.22 12.12 16.45
CA CYS A 3 4.94 11.21 15.34
C CYS A 3 5.28 11.86 14.00
N ALA A 4 5.69 11.06 13.02
CA ALA A 4 6.15 11.57 11.73
C ALA A 4 4.97 11.80 10.75
N ALA A 5 5.09 12.81 9.88
CA ALA A 5 4.15 13.02 8.77
C ALA A 5 4.33 11.95 7.66
N PRO A 6 3.41 11.83 6.69
CA PRO A 6 3.58 10.96 5.53
C PRO A 6 4.93 11.19 4.84
N GLY A 7 5.63 10.12 4.49
CA GLY A 7 6.94 10.22 3.83
C GLY A 7 8.07 10.71 4.74
N GLN A 8 7.83 11.02 6.01
CA GLN A 8 8.89 11.43 6.93
C GLN A 8 9.46 10.25 7.73
N GLY A 9 10.70 10.44 8.17
CA GLY A 9 11.45 9.49 8.98
C GLY A 9 10.79 9.23 10.33
N CYS A 10 10.54 7.97 10.65
CA CYS A 10 9.81 7.56 11.86
C CYS A 10 10.59 6.58 12.73
N LEU A 11 11.86 6.29 12.43
CA LEU A 11 12.66 5.27 13.14
C LEU A 11 12.73 5.52 14.66
N LYS A 12 12.88 6.78 15.07
CA LYS A 12 12.92 7.18 16.49
C LYS A 12 11.54 7.24 17.13
N SER A 13 10.52 7.73 16.43
CA SER A 13 9.19 7.96 16.99
C SER A 13 8.30 6.71 16.96
N LYS A 14 8.51 5.83 15.98
CA LYS A 14 7.75 4.58 15.76
C LYS A 14 6.23 4.83 15.65
N CYS A 15 5.83 6.02 15.21
CA CYS A 15 4.43 6.39 15.04
C CYS A 15 4.25 7.41 13.91
N CYS A 16 3.03 7.46 13.35
CA CYS A 16 2.66 8.32 12.21
C CYS A 16 1.50 9.26 12.58
N LYS A 17 1.50 10.48 12.03
CA LYS A 17 0.40 11.44 12.23
C LYS A 17 -0.86 11.06 11.43
N THR A 18 -0.69 10.50 10.24
CA THR A 18 -1.79 10.28 9.29
C THR A 18 -2.52 8.97 9.53
N ALA A 19 -3.86 9.04 9.51
CA ALA A 19 -4.75 7.89 9.57
C ALA A 19 -4.37 6.82 8.53
N GLY A 20 -4.32 5.57 8.96
CA GLY A 20 -3.95 4.45 8.10
C GLY A 20 -2.47 4.40 7.71
N HIS A 21 -1.59 5.28 8.23
CA HIS A 21 -0.15 5.11 8.05
C HIS A 21 0.45 4.24 9.14
N GLN A 22 1.55 3.58 8.80
CA GLN A 22 2.38 2.79 9.70
C GLN A 22 3.85 3.12 9.40
N CYS A 23 4.65 3.14 10.46
CA CYS A 23 6.09 3.29 10.31
C CYS A 23 6.68 1.97 9.81
N TYR A 24 7.29 1.95 8.63
CA TYR A 24 7.93 0.76 8.06
C TYR A 24 9.42 0.99 7.87
N THR A 25 10.22 -0.02 8.20
CA THR A 25 11.66 0.03 7.95
C THR A 25 11.96 -0.14 6.47
N LYS A 26 12.92 0.64 6.00
CA LYS A 26 13.67 0.31 4.80
C LYS A 26 14.80 -0.63 5.16
N ASN A 27 15.57 -0.25 6.17
CA ASN A 27 16.70 -0.98 6.75
C ASN A 27 16.83 -0.60 8.24
N ASP A 28 17.95 -0.96 8.89
CA ASP A 28 18.16 -0.70 10.31
C ASP A 28 18.34 0.80 10.66
N TYR A 29 18.66 1.63 9.65
CA TYR A 29 18.98 3.05 9.83
C TYR A 29 17.88 3.99 9.32
N TRP A 30 16.90 3.47 8.60
CA TRP A 30 15.81 4.26 8.04
C TRP A 30 14.46 3.57 8.13
N ALA A 31 13.46 4.33 8.57
CA ALA A 31 12.06 3.94 8.53
C ALA A 31 11.22 5.15 8.19
N GLN A 32 10.11 4.95 7.48
CA GLN A 32 9.26 6.02 6.96
C GLN A 32 7.78 5.73 7.21
N CYS A 33 6.98 6.78 7.40
CA CYS A 33 5.54 6.66 7.52
C CYS A 33 4.87 6.48 6.16
N LEU A 34 4.40 5.27 5.88
CA LEU A 34 3.75 4.88 4.64
C LEU A 34 2.36 4.29 4.90
N SER A 35 1.46 4.42 3.92
CA SER A 35 0.16 3.74 3.95
C SER A 35 0.31 2.23 3.89
N SER A 36 1.33 1.74 3.17
CA SER A 36 1.71 0.33 3.05
C SER A 36 3.17 0.18 2.62
N CYS A 37 3.73 -1.03 2.75
CA CYS A 37 5.10 -1.34 2.38
C CYS A 37 5.17 -2.78 1.85
N ILE A 38 5.89 -3.00 0.76
CA ILE A 38 6.11 -4.31 0.14
C ILE A 38 7.61 -4.61 0.24
N PRO A 39 8.03 -5.73 0.85
CA PRO A 39 9.44 -6.07 0.90
C PRO A 39 10.04 -6.19 -0.51
N GLY A 40 11.26 -5.68 -0.68
CA GLY A 40 11.93 -5.68 -1.98
C GLY A 40 12.18 -4.27 -2.53
N PRO A 41 12.64 -4.15 -3.80
CA PRO A 41 12.85 -2.88 -4.45
C PRO A 41 11.57 -2.03 -4.43
N ASN A 42 11.70 -0.75 -4.11
CA ASN A 42 10.60 0.20 -4.21
C ASN A 42 10.82 1.11 -5.43
N PRO A 43 10.06 0.97 -6.52
CA PRO A 43 10.25 1.76 -7.74
C PRO A 43 10.12 3.27 -7.54
N THR A 44 9.41 3.71 -6.50
CA THR A 44 9.21 5.13 -6.19
C THR A 44 10.37 5.71 -5.36
N ASP A 45 11.27 4.88 -4.85
CA ASP A 45 12.44 5.28 -4.06
C ASP A 45 13.69 5.35 -4.95
N GLN A 46 13.70 6.32 -5.86
CA GLN A 46 14.77 6.51 -6.83
C GLN A 46 16.08 6.98 -6.19
N VAL A 47 16.01 7.66 -5.05
CA VAL A 47 17.18 8.22 -4.35
C VAL A 47 17.99 7.13 -3.66
N SER A 48 17.34 6.05 -3.24
CA SER A 48 18.02 4.96 -2.55
C SER A 48 17.40 3.62 -3.00
N PRO A 49 17.96 2.96 -4.02
CA PRO A 49 17.36 1.78 -4.64
C PRO A 49 17.45 0.50 -3.79
N MET A 50 17.99 0.58 -2.56
CA MET A 50 18.10 -0.57 -1.67
C MET A 50 16.71 -1.16 -1.36
N PRO A 51 16.58 -2.50 -1.36
CA PRO A 51 15.34 -3.17 -1.03
C PRO A 51 14.82 -2.77 0.36
N TRP A 52 13.52 -2.56 0.47
CA TRP A 52 12.85 -2.31 1.73
C TRP A 52 12.62 -3.63 2.48
N VAL A 53 12.86 -3.63 3.79
CA VAL A 53 12.52 -4.74 4.69
C VAL A 53 11.03 -4.73 5.05
N CYS A 54 10.42 -3.53 5.13
CA CYS A 54 9.01 -3.32 5.46
C CYS A 54 8.59 -3.88 6.83
N LYS A 55 9.49 -3.91 7.82
CA LYS A 55 9.13 -4.26 9.20
C LYS A 55 8.32 -3.12 9.81
N ALA A 56 7.12 -3.41 10.29
CA ALA A 56 6.29 -2.43 10.98
C ALA A 56 6.88 -2.08 12.36
N LEU A 57 6.97 -0.78 12.66
CA LEU A 57 7.39 -0.24 13.96
C LEU A 57 6.24 0.49 14.63
N GLY A 58 5.91 0.09 15.87
CA GLY A 58 4.79 0.67 16.62
C GLY A 58 3.42 0.31 16.05
N LYS A 59 2.39 1.03 16.44
CA LYS A 59 1.00 0.77 16.02
C LYS A 59 0.63 1.57 14.77
N ARG A 60 -0.22 0.99 13.93
CA ARG A 60 -0.83 1.68 12.78
C ARG A 60 -1.74 2.76 13.30
N THR A 61 -1.64 3.95 12.75
CA THR A 61 -2.53 5.06 13.13
C THR A 61 -3.95 4.68 12.70
N PRO A 62 -4.94 4.70 13.61
CA PRO A 62 -6.31 4.36 13.27
C PRO A 62 -6.88 5.23 12.14
N GLY A 63 -7.80 4.66 11.37
CA GLY A 63 -8.46 5.31 10.23
C GLY A 63 -7.94 4.83 8.87
N VAL A 64 -8.63 5.23 7.79
CA VAL A 64 -8.32 4.86 6.41
C VAL A 64 -7.45 5.97 5.81
N PRO A 65 -6.41 5.68 4.99
CA PRO A 65 -5.68 6.71 4.27
C PRO A 65 -6.63 7.61 3.48
N LEU A 66 -6.43 8.93 3.53
CA LEU A 66 -7.35 9.95 2.98
C LEU A 66 -7.60 9.80 1.45
N THR A 67 -6.76 9.07 0.72
CA THR A 67 -6.91 8.86 -0.72
C THR A 67 -6.72 7.38 -1.10
N CYS A 68 -7.76 6.58 -0.91
CA CYS A 68 -7.81 5.23 -1.48
C CYS A 68 -8.40 5.23 -2.88
N ALA A 69 -8.01 4.25 -3.69
CA ALA A 69 -8.58 4.05 -5.02
C ALA A 69 -10.04 3.55 -4.92
N ALA A 70 -10.91 4.08 -5.77
CA ALA A 70 -12.23 3.53 -6.03
C ALA A 70 -12.16 2.35 -7.01
N GLY A 71 -13.15 1.46 -6.99
CA GLY A 71 -13.21 0.17 -7.70
C GLY A 71 -12.29 -0.05 -8.90
N LYS A 72 -12.36 0.78 -9.94
CA LYS A 72 -11.59 0.60 -11.18
C LYS A 72 -10.30 1.43 -11.28
N GLU A 73 -10.10 2.39 -10.37
CA GLU A 73 -8.92 3.24 -10.34
C GLU A 73 -7.66 2.42 -10.03
N ASP A 74 -6.52 2.92 -10.49
CA ASP A 74 -5.24 2.30 -10.15
C ASP A 74 -4.95 2.49 -8.66
N CYS A 75 -4.82 1.36 -7.97
CA CYS A 75 -4.46 1.32 -6.56
C CYS A 75 -2.98 0.98 -6.34
N SER A 76 -2.15 0.93 -7.40
CA SER A 76 -0.72 0.59 -7.33
C SER A 76 0.06 1.53 -6.39
N GLU A 77 -0.28 2.82 -6.38
CA GLU A 77 0.31 3.83 -5.50
C GLU A 77 -0.35 3.86 -4.12
N SER A 78 -1.68 3.98 -4.07
CA SER A 78 -2.44 4.12 -2.81
C SER A 78 -2.40 2.84 -1.97
N LYS A 79 -2.35 1.69 -2.63
CA LYS A 79 -2.33 0.33 -2.07
C LYS A 79 -3.47 0.12 -1.07
N CYS A 80 -4.57 0.83 -1.28
CA CYS A 80 -5.76 0.78 -0.46
C CYS A 80 -7.02 1.06 -1.30
N CYS A 81 -8.14 0.53 -0.84
CA CYS A 81 -9.42 0.59 -1.55
C CYS A 81 -10.46 1.34 -0.72
N LYS A 82 -11.26 2.19 -1.37
CA LYS A 82 -12.36 2.90 -0.72
C LYS A 82 -13.49 1.96 -0.29
N GLU A 83 -13.78 0.94 -1.07
CA GLU A 83 -14.90 0.03 -0.85
C GLU A 83 -14.58 -1.05 0.19
N SER A 84 -15.55 -1.33 1.07
CA SER A 84 -15.47 -2.43 2.03
C SER A 84 -15.39 -3.79 1.32
N GLY A 85 -14.60 -4.70 1.88
CA GLY A 85 -14.40 -6.04 1.36
C GLY A 85 -13.45 -6.11 0.15
N LYS A 86 -12.99 -4.98 -0.38
CA LYS A 86 -11.99 -4.94 -1.45
C LYS A 86 -10.57 -4.92 -0.88
N ARG A 87 -9.63 -5.41 -1.70
CA ARG A 87 -8.20 -5.23 -1.51
C ARG A 87 -7.59 -4.88 -2.87
N CYS A 88 -6.49 -4.14 -2.84
CA CYS A 88 -5.77 -3.81 -4.05
C CYS A 88 -5.02 -5.06 -4.54
N TYR A 89 -5.18 -5.41 -5.81
CA TYR A 89 -4.52 -6.58 -6.42
C TYR A 89 -3.76 -6.17 -7.66
N VAL A 90 -2.50 -6.61 -7.75
CA VAL A 90 -1.65 -6.35 -8.90
C VAL A 90 -2.19 -7.11 -10.12
N LYS A 91 -2.43 -6.36 -11.20
CA LYS A 91 -2.60 -6.96 -12.53
C LYS A 91 -1.21 -7.28 -13.09
N ASN A 92 -0.41 -6.24 -13.28
CA ASN A 92 0.93 -6.30 -13.87
C ASN A 92 1.88 -5.27 -13.20
N ALA A 93 3.08 -5.07 -13.73
CA ALA A 93 4.10 -4.22 -13.14
C ALA A 93 3.69 -2.75 -12.92
N THR A 94 2.69 -2.25 -13.66
CA THR A 94 2.31 -0.83 -13.65
C THR A 94 0.86 -0.58 -13.25
N PHE A 95 0.08 -1.62 -12.97
CA PHE A 95 -1.35 -1.48 -12.67
C PHE A 95 -1.82 -2.43 -11.59
N ALA A 96 -2.58 -1.90 -10.63
CA ALA A 96 -3.31 -2.67 -9.64
C ALA A 96 -4.74 -2.15 -9.49
N GLN A 97 -5.67 -3.01 -9.09
CA GLN A 97 -7.07 -2.61 -8.97
C GLN A 97 -7.74 -3.17 -7.72
N CYS A 98 -8.76 -2.46 -7.24
CA CYS A 98 -9.56 -2.85 -6.10
C CYS A 98 -10.54 -3.98 -6.44
N LYS A 99 -10.19 -5.22 -6.08
CA LYS A 99 -11.05 -6.40 -6.25
C LYS A 99 -11.37 -7.06 -4.91
N ALA A 100 -12.52 -7.74 -4.83
CA ALA A 100 -12.91 -8.50 -3.63
C ALA A 100 -12.13 -9.82 -3.53
N THR A 101 -11.90 -10.43 -4.70
CA THR A 101 -11.16 -11.66 -4.96
C THR A 101 -10.34 -11.45 -6.23
N CYS A 102 -9.24 -12.19 -6.37
CA CYS A 102 -8.38 -12.13 -7.56
C CYS A 102 -7.80 -13.52 -7.78
N GLU A 103 -7.91 -14.02 -9.00
CA GLU A 103 -7.37 -15.32 -9.43
C GLU A 103 -6.26 -15.09 -10.45
N PRO A 104 -5.05 -15.65 -10.24
CA PRO A 104 -3.96 -15.51 -11.19
C PRO A 104 -4.34 -16.08 -12.56
N GLY A 105 -3.98 -15.38 -13.63
CA GLY A 105 -4.26 -15.80 -14.99
C GLY A 105 -4.94 -14.72 -15.84
N PRO A 106 -5.20 -15.03 -17.12
CA PRO A 106 -5.85 -14.10 -18.04
C PRO A 106 -7.27 -13.77 -17.57
N ASP A 107 -7.59 -12.48 -17.54
CA ASP A 107 -8.95 -12.02 -17.29
C ASP A 107 -9.71 -12.03 -18.61
N LEU A 108 -10.51 -13.09 -18.83
CA LEU A 108 -11.31 -13.27 -20.03
C LEU A 108 -12.41 -12.20 -20.18
N THR A 109 -12.59 -11.34 -19.17
CA THR A 109 -13.57 -10.24 -19.17
C THR A 109 -12.96 -8.89 -19.52
N SER A 110 -11.64 -8.77 -19.69
CA SER A 110 -10.98 -7.51 -20.07
C SER A 110 -10.43 -7.55 -21.50
N ASP A 111 -10.45 -6.40 -22.18
CA ASP A 111 -10.06 -6.29 -23.59
C ASP A 111 -8.56 -6.52 -23.86
N ASP A 112 -7.72 -6.41 -22.84
CA ASP A 112 -6.25 -6.48 -22.96
C ASP A 112 -5.67 -7.88 -22.70
N TRP A 113 -6.47 -8.85 -22.24
CA TRP A 113 -6.11 -10.25 -21.93
C TRP A 113 -4.83 -10.46 -21.09
N LEU A 114 -4.30 -9.39 -20.49
CA LEU A 114 -3.08 -9.44 -19.71
C LEU A 114 -3.33 -10.25 -18.42
N PRO A 115 -2.46 -11.23 -18.12
CA PRO A 115 -2.65 -12.06 -16.95
C PRO A 115 -2.48 -11.24 -15.68
N TRP A 116 -3.37 -11.46 -14.73
CA TRP A 116 -3.23 -10.93 -13.39
C TRP A 116 -2.24 -11.76 -12.61
N THR A 117 -1.31 -11.09 -11.93
CA THR A 117 -0.48 -11.75 -10.90
C THR A 117 -1.26 -11.98 -9.61
N CYS A 118 -2.27 -11.14 -9.35
CA CYS A 118 -3.10 -11.18 -8.13
C CYS A 118 -2.30 -11.10 -6.82
N THR A 119 -1.11 -10.52 -6.88
CA THR A 119 -0.34 -10.19 -5.69
C THR A 119 -1.10 -9.12 -4.91
N PRO A 120 -1.42 -9.34 -3.63
CA PRO A 120 -2.17 -8.37 -2.86
C PRO A 120 -1.31 -7.19 -2.40
N LEU A 121 -1.84 -5.98 -2.58
CA LEU A 121 -1.27 -4.75 -2.09
C LEU A 121 -2.10 -4.23 -0.91
N GLY A 122 -1.43 -4.05 0.24
CA GLY A 122 -2.05 -3.50 1.44
C GLY A 122 -3.10 -4.39 2.10
N PRO A 123 -3.74 -3.89 3.17
CA PRO A 123 -4.75 -4.63 3.90
C PRO A 123 -6.09 -4.68 3.15
N LYS A 124 -6.91 -5.68 3.48
CA LYS A 124 -8.31 -5.72 3.03
C LYS A 124 -9.11 -4.62 3.76
N THR A 125 -9.88 -3.84 3.02
CA THR A 125 -10.69 -2.76 3.57
C THR A 125 -11.86 -3.36 4.36
N LEU A 126 -11.85 -3.23 5.69
CA LEU A 126 -12.91 -3.78 6.55
C LEU A 126 -14.14 -2.86 6.64
N ARG A 127 -13.95 -1.55 6.41
CA ARG A 127 -15.01 -0.53 6.44
C ARG A 127 -14.79 0.47 5.30
N PRO A 128 -15.84 1.02 4.69
CA PRO A 128 -15.70 1.99 3.60
C PRO A 128 -14.85 3.19 4.03
N ALA A 129 -14.03 3.71 3.11
CA ALA A 129 -13.35 4.98 3.30
C ALA A 129 -14.40 6.12 3.38
N PRO A 130 -14.18 7.14 4.22
CA PRO A 130 -14.98 8.36 4.17
C PRO A 130 -14.91 9.01 2.77
N PRO A 131 -15.96 9.71 2.33
CA PRO A 131 -15.96 10.45 1.06
C PRO A 131 -14.88 11.53 1.01
#